data_AF-A0A922VKA1-F1
#
_entry.id   AF-A0A922VKA1-F1
#
_cell.length_a   1.000
_cell.length_b   1.000
_cell.length_c   1.000
_cell.angle_alpha   90.00
_cell.angle_beta   90.00
_cell.angle_gamma   90.00
#
_symmetry.space_group_name_H-M   'P 1'
#
loop_
_entity.id
_entity.type
_entity.pdbx_description
1 polymer ?
#
loop_
_entity_poly.entity_id
_entity_poly.type
_entity_poly.pdbx_seq_one_letter_code
_entity_poly.pdbx_strand_id
1 'polypeptide(L)'
;MSHRRLDPAELVHRSDPAAFVFRTTAELEDLDEIVGHQRAVAAVDFGIAIRARGFNLYAMGPEGIGKYTLIRQFLAARAAAEPVPEDRCYVYNFDDRRRPRTIALPAGVGSRFRDRMAQLTRELRAAIPAALETDRFRTRKQALEDAAKRRREEALVEFERRALSQGVALLRTPIGVGLAAIREGKVLEAAEIERLPDTERQAVRATISGLEAELGHMLEREVPRWERDHREAMRRLTEEVTQTAVSHLIDDVHHEFADHPAIVEHLSAVQKDVVDNAEEILAGSDPGVATLLASRPEADDRASFRRYRVNVLVDHSSTIGAPVVFEDHPTQPNLVGRVEHVAQLGTLVTDFTLIRAGALHRANGGYLVLDARKVLTEPYAWDELKRALRSGEIRIETLGERLGLVSTVSLEPEPVPLDVKVVLIGDRTVYYLLCALDPDFLELFKVQADFDDELPRTPEQELRIVRFLGTVARREGLRPLDPSGAARMIEHAARLAGDGERISTHLRSLTDVLREADHIAGRAG
;
A
#
# COMPACT_ATOMS: atom_id res chain seq x y z
N MET A 1 45.81 40.00 41.14
CA MET A 1 44.95 40.43 40.02
C MET A 1 44.31 41.74 40.42
N SER A 2 44.44 42.79 39.60
CA SER A 2 43.74 44.06 39.81
C SER A 2 42.28 43.85 39.39
N HIS A 3 41.36 43.94 40.34
CA HIS A 3 39.92 43.90 40.03
C HIS A 3 39.49 45.30 39.60
N ARG A 4 39.04 45.46 38.35
CA ARG A 4 38.37 46.69 37.90
C ARG A 4 36.97 46.71 38.51
N ARG A 5 36.68 47.76 39.29
CA ARG A 5 35.32 48.04 39.75
C ARG A 5 34.52 48.60 38.57
N LEU A 6 33.36 48.02 38.32
CA LEU A 6 32.41 48.50 37.30
C LEU A 6 31.44 49.49 37.94
N ASP A 7 31.15 50.57 37.22
CA ASP A 7 30.10 51.52 37.60
C ASP A 7 28.71 50.94 37.28
N PRO A 8 27.63 51.36 37.99
CA PRO A 8 26.29 50.83 37.77
C PRO A 8 25.78 50.95 36.32
N ALA A 9 26.25 51.96 35.58
CA ALA A 9 25.92 52.14 34.17
C ALA A 9 26.58 51.10 33.26
N GLU A 10 27.72 50.54 33.66
CA GLU A 10 28.44 49.49 32.94
C GLU A 10 27.87 48.08 33.21
N LEU A 11 27.01 47.94 34.22
CA LEU A 11 26.40 46.66 34.59
C LEU A 11 25.20 46.28 33.71
N VAL A 12 24.65 47.22 32.93
CA VAL A 12 23.45 46.99 32.12
C VAL A 12 23.64 47.57 30.72
N HIS A 13 23.68 46.70 29.72
CA HIS A 13 23.60 47.11 28.32
C HIS A 13 22.15 47.42 27.95
N ARG A 14 21.72 48.67 28.15
CA ARG A 14 20.35 49.12 27.83
C ARG A 14 20.15 49.34 26.34
N SER A 15 18.97 48.99 25.84
CA SER A 15 18.55 49.37 24.49
C SER A 15 18.02 50.80 24.51
N ASP A 16 18.46 51.64 23.59
CA ASP A 16 17.93 53.01 23.45
C ASP A 16 16.62 52.99 22.64
N PRO A 17 15.46 53.35 23.23
CA PRO A 17 14.21 53.45 22.49
C PRO A 17 14.27 54.42 21.30
N ALA A 18 15.13 55.45 21.36
CA ALA A 18 15.30 56.42 20.28
C ALA A 18 15.99 55.83 19.04
N ALA A 19 16.60 54.65 19.15
CA ALA A 19 17.19 53.95 18.01
C ALA A 19 16.13 53.38 17.04
N PHE A 20 14.87 53.27 17.47
CA PHE A 20 13.77 52.76 16.64
C PHE A 20 13.01 53.90 15.95
N VAL A 21 13.00 53.88 14.60
CA VAL A 21 12.39 54.93 13.76
C VAL A 21 10.92 54.63 13.42
N PHE A 22 10.15 54.07 14.37
CA PHE A 22 8.72 53.77 14.22
C PHE A 22 7.94 54.24 15.45
N ARG A 23 6.64 54.53 15.32
CA ARG A 23 5.80 54.84 16.50
C ARG A 23 5.29 53.59 17.19
N THR A 24 4.93 52.58 16.41
CA THR A 24 4.58 51.25 16.91
C THR A 24 5.03 50.17 15.93
N THR A 25 5.20 48.94 16.41
CA THR A 25 5.56 47.80 15.55
C THR A 25 4.51 47.49 14.46
N ALA A 26 3.32 48.09 14.52
CA ALA A 26 2.32 47.99 13.46
C ALA A 26 2.82 48.60 12.13
N GLU A 27 3.73 49.58 12.20
CA GLU A 27 4.32 50.26 11.03
C GLU A 27 5.42 49.41 10.35
N LEU A 28 5.91 48.36 11.02
CA LEU A 28 6.96 47.51 10.50
C LEU A 28 6.40 46.45 9.56
N GLU A 29 7.03 46.27 8.41
CA GLU A 29 6.72 45.15 7.51
C GLU A 29 6.89 43.80 8.20
N ASP A 30 6.01 42.86 7.83
CA ASP A 30 6.12 41.46 8.26
C ASP A 30 7.51 40.92 7.94
N LEU A 31 8.01 40.08 8.84
CA LEU A 31 9.29 39.42 8.64
C LEU A 31 9.02 38.02 8.07
N ASP A 32 9.27 37.87 6.77
CA ASP A 32 9.22 36.57 6.06
C ASP A 32 10.57 35.83 6.12
N GLU A 33 11.62 36.52 6.54
CA GLU A 33 12.98 35.98 6.71
C GLU A 33 13.27 35.58 8.16
N ILE A 34 14.19 34.64 8.34
CA ILE A 34 14.56 34.15 9.66
C ILE A 34 15.67 34.98 10.26
N VAL A 35 15.48 35.34 11.53
CA VAL A 35 16.46 36.12 12.28
C VAL A 35 17.72 35.29 12.54
N GLY A 36 18.84 35.70 11.95
CA GLY A 36 20.20 35.34 12.37
C GLY A 36 20.73 33.94 12.06
N HIS A 37 19.93 32.99 11.59
CA HIS A 37 20.40 31.63 11.29
C HIS A 37 20.95 31.44 9.87
N GLN A 38 21.73 32.39 9.34
CA GLN A 38 22.21 32.33 7.94
C GLN A 38 22.99 31.06 7.62
N ARG A 39 23.84 30.60 8.54
CA ARG A 39 24.62 29.36 8.40
C ARG A 39 23.71 28.11 8.36
N ALA A 40 22.73 28.04 9.25
CA ALA A 40 21.79 26.92 9.29
C ALA A 40 20.92 26.89 8.03
N VAL A 41 20.46 28.06 7.57
CA VAL A 41 19.71 28.22 6.32
C VAL A 41 20.53 27.75 5.11
N ALA A 42 21.80 28.14 5.02
CA ALA A 42 22.68 27.69 3.94
C ALA A 42 22.90 26.16 3.97
N ALA A 43 23.03 25.56 5.16
CA ALA A 43 23.14 24.11 5.31
C ALA A 43 21.84 23.38 4.91
N VAL A 44 20.68 23.93 5.26
CA VAL A 44 19.36 23.43 4.84
C VAL A 44 19.24 23.49 3.31
N ASP A 45 19.55 24.63 2.70
CA ASP A 45 19.48 24.79 1.24
C ASP A 45 20.42 23.82 0.51
N PHE A 46 21.68 23.71 0.96
CA PHE A 46 22.62 22.72 0.43
C PHE A 46 22.10 21.29 0.58
N GLY A 47 21.64 20.91 1.77
CA GLY A 47 21.19 19.55 2.07
C GLY A 47 19.94 19.15 1.29
N ILE A 48 19.06 20.11 1.01
CA ILE A 48 17.90 19.91 0.15
C ILE A 48 18.30 19.85 -1.33
N ALA A 49 19.24 20.67 -1.77
CA ALA A 49 19.65 20.75 -3.17
C ALA A 49 20.40 19.51 -3.68
N ILE A 50 21.21 18.90 -2.82
CA ILE A 50 21.99 17.71 -3.20
C ILE A 50 21.10 16.44 -3.21
N ARG A 51 21.04 15.71 -4.32
CA ARG A 51 20.24 14.46 -4.43
C ARG A 51 21.04 13.17 -4.21
N ALA A 52 22.30 13.27 -3.80
CA ALA A 52 23.15 12.11 -3.57
C ALA A 52 22.74 11.31 -2.32
N ARG A 53 22.94 9.98 -2.36
CA ARG A 53 22.64 9.07 -1.24
C ARG A 53 23.44 9.44 0.02
N GLY A 54 22.77 9.37 1.16
CA GLY A 54 23.35 9.68 2.47
C GLY A 54 23.47 11.18 2.81
N PHE A 55 23.04 12.07 1.92
CA PHE A 55 22.94 13.49 2.22
C PHE A 55 21.56 13.84 2.80
N ASN A 56 21.10 13.08 3.78
CA ASN A 56 19.96 13.50 4.59
C ASN A 56 20.40 14.57 5.59
N LEU A 57 19.42 15.33 6.08
CA LEU A 57 19.65 16.51 6.90
C LEU A 57 19.33 16.21 8.37
N TYR A 58 20.22 16.62 9.27
CA TYR A 58 19.90 16.75 10.69
C TYR A 58 19.90 18.23 11.08
N ALA A 59 18.74 18.73 11.48
CA ALA A 59 18.55 20.07 11.99
C ALA A 59 18.58 20.07 13.53
N MET A 60 19.62 20.67 14.09
CA MET A 60 19.83 20.74 15.53
C MET A 60 19.80 22.14 16.08
N GLY A 61 19.38 22.26 17.33
CA GLY A 61 19.36 23.50 18.11
C GLY A 61 18.49 23.30 19.35
N PRO A 62 18.30 24.31 20.19
CA PRO A 62 17.41 24.22 21.35
C PRO A 62 15.96 24.02 20.92
N GLU A 63 15.09 23.63 21.84
CA GLU A 63 13.65 23.79 21.63
C GLU A 63 13.28 25.28 21.53
N GLY A 64 12.11 25.60 20.97
CA GLY A 64 11.56 26.97 21.01
C GLY A 64 12.18 28.03 20.08
N ILE A 65 13.25 27.71 19.34
CA ILE A 65 13.85 28.62 18.33
C ILE A 65 13.13 28.60 16.96
N GLY A 66 12.07 27.80 16.80
CA GLY A 66 11.28 27.74 15.56
C GLY A 66 11.81 26.82 14.44
N LYS A 67 12.74 25.89 14.73
CA LYS A 67 13.32 24.93 13.75
C LYS A 67 12.28 24.31 12.81
N TYR A 68 11.20 23.78 13.38
CA TYR A 68 10.15 23.09 12.64
C TYR A 68 9.45 24.01 11.64
N THR A 69 9.03 25.19 12.09
CA THR A 69 8.37 26.20 11.26
C THR A 69 9.26 26.59 10.09
N LEU A 70 10.54 26.77 10.37
CA LEU A 70 11.57 27.15 9.42
C LEU A 70 11.73 26.10 8.32
N ILE A 71 12.01 24.86 8.73
CA ILE A 71 12.20 23.73 7.81
C ILE A 71 10.95 23.55 6.95
N ARG A 72 9.76 23.67 7.54
CA ARG A 72 8.49 23.60 6.81
C ARG A 72 8.37 24.67 5.74
N GLN A 73 8.69 25.92 6.04
CA GLN A 73 8.63 27.01 5.05
C GLN A 73 9.61 26.80 3.90
N PHE A 74 10.86 26.42 4.20
CA PHE A 74 11.88 26.15 3.19
C PHE A 74 11.51 24.96 2.30
N LEU A 75 11.10 23.85 2.91
CA LEU A 75 10.68 22.67 2.17
C LEU A 75 9.45 22.96 1.31
N ALA A 76 8.45 23.67 1.83
CA ALA A 76 7.25 24.01 1.06
C ALA A 76 7.57 24.89 -0.17
N ALA A 77 8.40 25.92 0.01
CA ALA A 77 8.79 26.80 -1.09
C ALA A 77 9.56 26.06 -2.20
N ARG A 78 10.47 25.16 -1.80
CA ARG A 78 11.25 24.37 -2.75
C ARG A 78 10.43 23.26 -3.41
N ALA A 79 9.69 22.51 -2.62
CA ALA A 79 8.91 21.38 -3.09
C ALA A 79 7.86 21.81 -4.14
N ALA A 80 7.29 23.02 -4.01
CA ALA A 80 6.36 23.57 -4.99
C ALA A 80 6.96 23.75 -6.41
N ALA A 81 8.29 23.87 -6.54
CA ALA A 81 8.99 24.01 -7.81
C ALA A 81 9.51 22.67 -8.38
N GLU A 82 9.34 21.57 -7.65
CA GLU A 82 9.80 20.24 -8.05
C GLU A 82 8.71 19.46 -8.80
N PRO A 83 9.06 18.44 -9.60
CA PRO A 83 8.06 17.65 -10.32
C PRO A 83 7.16 16.88 -9.33
N VAL A 84 5.89 16.75 -9.68
CA VAL A 84 4.96 15.89 -8.94
C VAL A 84 5.37 14.43 -9.15
N PRO A 85 5.54 13.64 -8.07
CA PRO A 85 5.93 12.24 -8.20
C PRO A 85 4.81 11.36 -8.76
N GLU A 86 5.19 10.13 -9.12
CA GLU A 86 4.27 9.10 -9.63
C GLU A 86 3.29 8.62 -8.56
N ASP A 87 2.06 8.31 -8.97
CA ASP A 87 1.13 7.50 -8.19
C ASP A 87 1.70 6.09 -8.00
N ARG A 88 1.41 5.50 -6.84
CA ARG A 88 1.81 4.12 -6.53
C ARG A 88 0.58 3.28 -6.27
N CYS A 89 0.45 2.19 -7.02
CA CYS A 89 -0.66 1.26 -6.91
C CYS A 89 -0.15 -0.15 -6.60
N TYR A 90 -0.92 -0.93 -5.85
CA TYR A 90 -0.80 -2.38 -5.78
C TYR A 90 -1.91 -3.04 -6.59
N VAL A 91 -1.54 -4.03 -7.38
CA VAL A 91 -2.47 -4.89 -8.11
C VAL A 91 -2.27 -6.34 -7.71
N TYR A 92 -3.29 -7.16 -7.96
CA TYR A 92 -3.20 -8.58 -7.69
C TYR A 92 -2.14 -9.25 -8.58
N ASN A 93 -1.41 -10.18 -7.98
CA ASN A 93 -0.46 -11.04 -8.69
C ASN A 93 -1.10 -12.41 -8.90
N PHE A 94 -1.45 -12.70 -10.15
CA PHE A 94 -2.12 -13.95 -10.53
C PHE A 94 -1.19 -15.17 -10.43
N ASP A 95 0.13 -14.97 -10.49
CA ASP A 95 1.12 -16.05 -10.34
C ASP A 95 1.38 -16.39 -8.87
N ASP A 96 1.45 -15.38 -8.01
CA ASP A 96 1.60 -15.53 -6.56
C ASP A 96 0.70 -14.57 -5.79
N ARG A 97 -0.42 -15.11 -5.30
CA ARG A 97 -1.47 -14.38 -4.56
C ARG A 97 -0.96 -13.66 -3.32
N ARG A 98 0.17 -14.11 -2.75
CA ARG A 98 0.76 -13.53 -1.54
C ARG A 98 1.63 -12.31 -1.82
N ARG A 99 2.02 -12.11 -3.08
CA ARG A 99 2.96 -11.06 -3.50
C ARG A 99 2.32 -10.08 -4.48
N PRO A 100 1.42 -9.19 -4.02
CA PRO A 100 0.87 -8.12 -4.84
C PRO A 100 1.96 -7.33 -5.56
N ARG A 101 1.74 -7.04 -6.85
CA ARG A 101 2.70 -6.30 -7.67
C ARG A 101 2.47 -4.81 -7.56
N THR A 102 3.55 -4.03 -7.58
CA THR A 102 3.46 -2.57 -7.60
C THR A 102 3.49 -2.02 -9.03
N ILE A 103 2.65 -1.01 -9.29
CA ILE A 103 2.66 -0.26 -10.55
C ILE A 103 2.89 1.22 -10.23
N ALA A 104 3.86 1.81 -10.94
CA ALA A 104 4.12 3.24 -10.95
C ALA A 104 3.36 3.90 -12.10
N LEU A 105 2.62 4.96 -11.83
CA LEU A 105 1.82 5.67 -12.82
C LEU A 105 2.01 7.18 -12.71
N PRO A 106 1.83 7.97 -13.78
CA PRO A 106 1.83 9.41 -13.67
C PRO A 106 0.77 9.90 -12.67
N ALA A 107 1.01 11.07 -12.08
CA ALA A 107 0.13 11.66 -11.07
C ALA A 107 -1.35 11.71 -11.51
N GLY A 108 -2.24 11.17 -10.69
CA GLY A 108 -3.68 11.10 -10.92
C GLY A 108 -4.17 9.98 -11.85
N VAL A 109 -3.28 9.30 -12.58
CA VAL A 109 -3.65 8.15 -13.43
C VAL A 109 -4.04 6.94 -12.56
N GLY A 110 -3.46 6.78 -11.37
CA GLY A 110 -3.78 5.67 -10.47
C GLY A 110 -5.24 5.67 -10.03
N SER A 111 -5.77 6.84 -9.63
CA SER A 111 -7.18 6.98 -9.26
C SER A 111 -8.12 6.73 -10.45
N ARG A 112 -7.79 7.23 -11.65
CA ARG A 112 -8.55 6.95 -12.88
C ARG A 112 -8.54 5.45 -13.22
N PHE A 113 -7.39 4.79 -13.10
CA PHE A 113 -7.26 3.35 -13.35
C PHE A 113 -8.08 2.52 -12.35
N ARG A 114 -8.03 2.86 -11.06
CA ARG A 114 -8.88 2.23 -10.03
C ARG A 114 -10.35 2.32 -10.38
N ASP A 115 -10.83 3.52 -10.73
CA ASP A 115 -12.24 3.76 -11.00
C ASP A 115 -12.70 3.03 -12.28
N ARG A 116 -11.85 3.02 -13.33
CA ARG A 116 -12.14 2.25 -14.56
C ARG A 116 -12.13 0.75 -14.30
N MET A 117 -11.20 0.21 -13.51
CA MET A 117 -11.18 -1.21 -13.13
C MET A 117 -12.40 -1.60 -12.28
N ALA A 118 -12.87 -0.70 -11.39
CA ALA A 118 -14.10 -0.92 -10.64
C ALA A 118 -15.33 -0.95 -11.58
N GLN A 119 -15.35 -0.11 -12.62
CA GLN A 119 -16.38 -0.16 -13.65
C GLN A 119 -16.32 -1.43 -14.50
N LEU A 120 -15.13 -1.80 -14.99
CA LEU A 120 -14.89 -3.05 -15.73
C LEU A 120 -15.38 -4.26 -14.92
N THR A 121 -15.06 -4.31 -13.63
CA THR A 121 -15.50 -5.38 -12.73
C THR A 121 -17.03 -5.52 -12.70
N ARG A 122 -17.76 -4.40 -12.69
CA ARG A 122 -19.24 -4.40 -12.77
C ARG A 122 -19.75 -4.88 -14.12
N GLU A 123 -19.11 -4.42 -15.21
CA GLU A 123 -19.44 -4.82 -16.58
C GLU A 123 -19.22 -6.34 -16.78
N LEU A 124 -18.09 -6.88 -16.32
CA LEU A 124 -17.77 -8.32 -16.36
C LEU A 124 -18.78 -9.15 -15.56
N ARG A 125 -19.18 -8.69 -14.36
CA ARG A 125 -20.15 -9.37 -13.51
C ARG A 125 -21.53 -9.52 -14.18
N ALA A 126 -21.89 -8.59 -15.07
CA ALA A 126 -23.12 -8.66 -15.86
C ALA A 126 -22.94 -9.47 -17.15
N ALA A 127 -21.82 -9.28 -17.86
CA ALA A 127 -21.59 -9.86 -19.18
C ALA A 127 -21.35 -11.37 -19.16
N ILE A 128 -20.60 -11.89 -18.17
CA ILE A 128 -20.23 -13.32 -18.12
C ILE A 128 -21.47 -14.22 -17.97
N PRO A 129 -22.37 -14.01 -16.98
CA PRO A 129 -23.57 -14.84 -16.87
C PRO A 129 -24.48 -14.71 -18.10
N ALA A 130 -24.67 -13.49 -18.61
CA ALA A 130 -25.51 -13.25 -19.78
C ALA A 130 -25.01 -14.01 -21.02
N ALA A 131 -23.70 -14.06 -21.24
CA ALA A 131 -23.11 -14.81 -22.36
C ALA A 131 -23.34 -16.33 -22.25
N LEU A 132 -23.28 -16.86 -21.03
CA LEU A 132 -23.46 -18.30 -20.75
C LEU A 132 -24.95 -18.70 -20.63
N GLU A 133 -25.86 -17.74 -20.70
CA GLU A 133 -27.30 -17.98 -20.82
C GLU A 133 -27.80 -17.91 -22.27
N THR A 134 -26.95 -17.53 -23.22
CA THR A 134 -27.34 -17.43 -24.64
C THR A 134 -27.77 -18.77 -25.23
N ASP A 135 -28.74 -18.76 -26.14
CA ASP A 135 -29.24 -19.96 -26.82
C ASP A 135 -28.13 -20.70 -27.58
N ARG A 136 -27.19 -19.94 -28.16
CA ARG A 136 -26.00 -20.48 -28.85
C ARG A 136 -25.13 -21.30 -27.90
N PHE A 137 -24.87 -20.81 -26.69
CA PHE A 137 -24.12 -21.57 -25.68
C PHE A 137 -24.91 -22.79 -25.21
N ARG A 138 -26.19 -22.63 -24.87
CA ARG A 138 -27.06 -23.74 -24.42
C ARG A 138 -27.13 -24.87 -25.44
N THR A 139 -27.27 -24.55 -26.72
CA THR A 139 -27.32 -25.55 -27.80
C THR A 139 -25.98 -26.26 -27.98
N ARG A 140 -24.85 -25.53 -27.96
CA ARG A 140 -23.51 -26.15 -28.04
C ARG A 140 -23.22 -27.03 -26.83
N LYS A 141 -23.60 -26.58 -25.62
CA LYS A 141 -23.49 -27.37 -24.39
C LYS A 141 -24.29 -28.66 -24.49
N GLN A 142 -25.57 -28.58 -24.87
CA GLN A 142 -26.41 -29.78 -25.04
C GLN A 142 -25.81 -30.74 -26.08
N ALA A 143 -25.28 -30.23 -27.19
CA ALA A 143 -24.65 -31.07 -28.20
C ALA A 143 -23.41 -31.82 -27.68
N LEU A 144 -22.61 -31.20 -26.80
CA LEU A 144 -21.47 -31.85 -26.14
C LEU A 144 -21.91 -32.90 -25.13
N GLU A 145 -22.94 -32.60 -24.33
CA GLU A 145 -23.53 -33.56 -23.38
C GLU A 145 -24.11 -34.78 -24.11
N ASP A 146 -24.85 -34.56 -25.19
CA ASP A 146 -25.43 -35.61 -26.02
C ASP A 146 -24.33 -36.45 -26.71
N ALA A 147 -23.25 -35.81 -27.18
CA ALA A 147 -22.13 -36.52 -27.78
C ALA A 147 -21.39 -37.41 -26.77
N ALA A 148 -21.19 -36.93 -25.54
CA ALA A 148 -20.59 -37.72 -24.46
C ALA A 148 -21.49 -38.90 -24.08
N LYS A 149 -22.80 -38.67 -23.99
CA LYS A 149 -23.79 -39.72 -23.71
C LYS A 149 -23.80 -40.78 -24.82
N ARG A 150 -23.88 -40.37 -26.09
CA ARG A 150 -23.84 -41.27 -27.26
C ARG A 150 -22.58 -42.12 -27.28
N ARG A 151 -21.40 -41.51 -27.09
CA ARG A 151 -20.13 -42.24 -27.07
C ARG A 151 -20.10 -43.37 -26.03
N ARG A 152 -20.65 -43.10 -24.84
CA ARG A 152 -20.75 -44.11 -23.77
C ARG A 152 -21.75 -45.21 -24.11
N GLU A 153 -22.91 -44.84 -24.66
CA GLU A 153 -23.94 -45.80 -25.06
C GLU A 153 -23.47 -46.69 -26.22
N GLU A 154 -22.84 -46.12 -27.25
CA GLU A 154 -22.28 -46.84 -28.40
C GLU A 154 -21.20 -47.85 -27.97
N ALA A 155 -20.28 -47.45 -27.09
CA ALA A 155 -19.26 -48.36 -26.58
C ALA A 155 -19.86 -49.54 -25.78
N LEU A 156 -20.89 -49.27 -24.97
CA LEU A 156 -21.60 -50.30 -24.23
C LEU A 156 -22.35 -51.27 -25.16
N VAL A 157 -23.02 -50.74 -26.19
CA VAL A 157 -23.74 -51.54 -27.20
C VAL A 157 -22.76 -52.39 -28.02
N GLU A 158 -21.60 -51.84 -28.39
CA GLU A 158 -20.57 -52.59 -29.12
C GLU A 158 -20.01 -53.73 -28.26
N PHE A 159 -19.73 -53.46 -26.99
CA PHE A 159 -19.32 -54.46 -26.02
C PHE A 159 -20.39 -55.55 -25.83
N GLU A 160 -21.65 -55.17 -25.65
CA GLU A 160 -22.78 -56.10 -25.51
C GLU A 160 -22.92 -57.00 -26.76
N ARG A 161 -22.77 -56.45 -27.96
CA ARG A 161 -22.81 -57.23 -29.20
C ARG A 161 -21.66 -58.23 -29.28
N ARG A 162 -20.44 -57.84 -28.87
CA ARG A 162 -19.27 -58.76 -28.81
C ARG A 162 -19.50 -59.87 -27.79
N ALA A 163 -19.96 -59.53 -26.59
CA ALA A 163 -20.27 -60.48 -25.54
C ALA A 163 -21.34 -61.50 -25.99
N LEU A 164 -22.42 -61.04 -26.63
CA LEU A 164 -23.48 -61.90 -27.16
C LEU A 164 -22.97 -62.89 -28.22
N SER A 165 -22.06 -62.46 -29.11
CA SER A 165 -21.45 -63.34 -30.11
C SER A 165 -20.58 -64.46 -29.51
N GLN A 166 -20.13 -64.28 -28.27
CA GLN A 166 -19.37 -65.25 -27.48
C GLN A 166 -20.24 -66.01 -26.46
N GLY A 167 -21.57 -65.85 -26.52
CA GLY A 167 -22.51 -66.53 -25.63
C GLY A 167 -22.58 -65.94 -24.21
N VAL A 168 -22.31 -64.65 -24.04
CA VAL A 168 -22.34 -63.95 -22.74
C VAL A 168 -23.26 -62.72 -22.82
N ALA A 169 -24.14 -62.53 -21.83
CA ALA A 169 -25.03 -61.38 -21.68
C ALA A 169 -24.46 -60.38 -20.68
N LEU A 170 -24.71 -59.10 -20.96
CA LEU A 170 -24.51 -58.00 -20.02
C LEU A 170 -25.77 -57.85 -19.15
N LEU A 171 -25.62 -57.90 -17.83
CA LEU A 171 -26.72 -57.71 -16.87
C LEU A 171 -26.49 -56.44 -16.05
N ARG A 172 -27.54 -55.63 -15.90
CA ARG A 172 -27.54 -54.51 -14.96
C ARG A 172 -27.95 -55.03 -13.59
N THR A 173 -27.02 -55.03 -12.65
CA THR A 173 -27.24 -55.42 -11.26
C THR A 173 -27.32 -54.18 -10.36
N PRO A 174 -27.86 -54.28 -9.13
CA PRO A 174 -27.87 -53.18 -8.18
C PRO A 174 -26.47 -52.66 -7.79
N ILE A 175 -25.44 -53.49 -7.98
CA ILE A 175 -24.04 -53.20 -7.60
C ILE A 175 -23.22 -52.72 -8.83
N GLY A 176 -23.81 -52.73 -10.04
CA GLY A 176 -23.14 -52.31 -11.27
C GLY A 176 -23.47 -53.19 -12.47
N VAL A 177 -22.54 -53.28 -13.42
CA VAL A 177 -22.71 -54.09 -14.64
C VAL A 177 -22.02 -55.44 -14.44
N GLY A 178 -22.74 -56.54 -14.67
CA GLY A 178 -22.24 -57.92 -14.54
C GLY A 178 -22.35 -58.71 -15.85
N LEU A 179 -21.62 -59.83 -15.94
CA LEU A 179 -21.61 -60.73 -17.10
C LEU A 179 -22.17 -62.09 -16.72
N ALA A 180 -22.98 -62.70 -17.60
CA ALA A 180 -23.50 -64.05 -17.39
C ALA A 180 -23.55 -64.85 -18.70
N ALA A 181 -23.25 -66.15 -18.65
CA ALA A 181 -23.32 -67.01 -19.83
C ALA A 181 -24.76 -67.22 -20.31
N ILE A 182 -24.95 -67.41 -21.61
CA ILE A 182 -26.23 -67.65 -22.26
C ILE A 182 -26.16 -68.92 -23.11
N ARG A 183 -27.20 -69.76 -23.06
CA ARG A 183 -27.38 -70.92 -23.92
C ARG A 183 -28.84 -71.04 -24.31
N GLU A 184 -29.13 -71.22 -25.60
CA GLU A 184 -30.50 -71.25 -26.16
C GLU A 184 -31.37 -70.04 -25.76
N GLY A 185 -30.75 -68.87 -25.63
CA GLY A 185 -31.45 -67.62 -25.27
C GLY A 185 -31.81 -67.48 -23.78
N LYS A 186 -31.36 -68.40 -22.91
CA LYS A 186 -31.54 -68.31 -21.45
C LYS A 186 -30.20 -68.09 -20.76
N VAL A 187 -30.19 -67.23 -19.75
CA VAL A 187 -29.04 -67.01 -18.86
C VAL A 187 -28.82 -68.28 -18.04
N LEU A 188 -27.60 -68.81 -18.07
CA LEU A 188 -27.22 -69.98 -17.29
C LEU A 188 -26.94 -69.57 -15.85
N GLU A 189 -27.58 -70.22 -14.89
CA GLU A 189 -27.24 -70.03 -13.48
C GLU A 189 -25.95 -70.77 -13.11
N ALA A 190 -25.28 -70.35 -12.02
CA ALA A 190 -24.01 -70.93 -11.59
C ALA A 190 -24.08 -72.47 -11.41
N ALA A 191 -25.23 -72.99 -10.97
CA ALA A 191 -25.46 -74.43 -10.81
C ALA A 191 -25.57 -75.19 -12.15
N GLU A 192 -25.96 -74.53 -13.24
CA GLU A 192 -26.05 -75.11 -14.58
C GLU A 192 -24.70 -75.12 -15.29
N ILE A 193 -23.86 -74.09 -15.04
CA ILE A 193 -22.47 -74.04 -15.51
C ILE A 193 -21.65 -75.18 -14.87
N GLU A 194 -21.90 -75.51 -13.60
CA GLU A 194 -21.25 -76.62 -12.89
C GLU A 194 -21.62 -78.01 -13.46
N ARG A 195 -22.81 -78.17 -14.05
CA ARG A 195 -23.27 -79.43 -14.67
C ARG A 195 -22.72 -79.67 -16.09
N LEU A 196 -22.04 -78.69 -16.69
CA LEU A 196 -21.41 -78.84 -18.00
C LEU A 196 -20.17 -79.76 -17.94
N PRO A 197 -19.79 -80.41 -19.05
CA PRO A 197 -18.52 -81.13 -19.16
C PRO A 197 -17.34 -80.24 -18.79
N ASP A 198 -16.30 -80.78 -18.15
CA ASP A 198 -15.15 -79.98 -17.65
C ASP A 198 -14.50 -79.11 -18.73
N THR A 199 -14.45 -79.59 -19.96
CA THR A 199 -13.92 -78.87 -21.13
C THR A 199 -14.78 -77.66 -21.54
N GLU A 200 -16.10 -77.82 -21.59
CA GLU A 200 -17.04 -76.71 -21.85
C GLU A 200 -17.07 -75.71 -20.69
N ARG A 201 -17.00 -76.20 -19.45
CA ARG A 201 -16.97 -75.35 -18.24
C ARG A 201 -15.76 -74.43 -18.22
N GLN A 202 -14.58 -74.95 -18.55
CA GLN A 202 -13.35 -74.16 -18.65
C GLN A 202 -13.40 -73.14 -19.78
N ALA A 203 -13.96 -73.49 -20.95
CA ALA A 203 -14.10 -72.56 -22.07
C ALA A 203 -15.03 -71.38 -21.73
N VAL A 204 -16.18 -71.64 -21.10
CA VAL A 204 -17.13 -70.60 -20.66
C VAL A 204 -16.50 -69.70 -19.59
N ARG A 205 -15.82 -70.26 -18.59
CA ARG A 205 -15.12 -69.46 -17.56
C ARG A 205 -14.01 -68.58 -18.13
N ALA A 206 -13.20 -69.11 -19.07
CA ALA A 206 -12.15 -68.33 -19.73
C ALA A 206 -12.72 -67.18 -20.58
N THR A 207 -13.84 -67.41 -21.26
CA THR A 207 -14.53 -66.40 -22.08
C THR A 207 -15.11 -65.29 -21.21
N ILE A 208 -15.81 -65.65 -20.12
CA ILE A 208 -16.34 -64.67 -19.17
C ILE A 208 -15.19 -63.85 -18.55
N SER A 209 -14.12 -64.49 -18.09
CA SER A 209 -12.98 -63.79 -17.49
C SER A 209 -12.28 -62.83 -18.47
N GLY A 210 -12.17 -63.20 -19.75
CA GLY A 210 -11.65 -62.31 -20.79
C GLY A 210 -12.54 -61.08 -21.03
N LEU A 211 -13.86 -61.28 -21.09
CA LEU A 211 -14.85 -60.22 -21.24
C LEU A 211 -14.95 -59.34 -19.97
N GLU A 212 -14.79 -59.92 -18.78
CA GLU A 212 -14.70 -59.18 -17.51
C GLU A 212 -13.46 -58.28 -17.49
N ALA A 213 -12.32 -58.77 -17.97
CA ALA A 213 -11.10 -57.97 -18.07
C ALA A 213 -11.26 -56.82 -19.09
N GLU A 214 -11.93 -57.06 -20.22
CA GLU A 214 -12.22 -56.03 -21.22
C GLU A 214 -13.23 -54.99 -20.69
N LEU A 215 -14.30 -55.43 -20.03
CA LEU A 215 -15.29 -54.56 -19.40
C LEU A 215 -14.66 -53.72 -18.28
N GLY A 216 -13.82 -54.34 -17.45
CA GLY A 216 -13.03 -53.68 -16.42
C GLY A 216 -12.10 -52.64 -17.02
N HIS A 217 -11.38 -52.97 -18.10
CA HIS A 217 -10.55 -52.01 -18.81
C HIS A 217 -11.35 -50.80 -19.33
N MET A 218 -12.51 -51.04 -19.94
CA MET A 218 -13.39 -49.96 -20.43
C MET A 218 -13.89 -49.07 -19.28
N LEU A 219 -14.37 -49.65 -18.19
CA LEU A 219 -14.92 -48.90 -17.05
C LEU A 219 -13.85 -48.17 -16.24
N GLU A 220 -12.66 -48.75 -16.06
CA GLU A 220 -11.59 -48.18 -15.23
C GLU A 220 -10.68 -47.22 -15.99
N ARG A 221 -10.54 -47.36 -17.32
CA ARG A 221 -9.61 -46.56 -18.12
C ARG A 221 -10.31 -45.65 -19.11
N GLU A 222 -11.20 -46.21 -19.94
CA GLU A 222 -11.82 -45.47 -21.03
C GLU A 222 -12.92 -44.52 -20.54
N VAL A 223 -13.79 -44.94 -19.61
CA VAL A 223 -14.85 -44.07 -19.06
C VAL A 223 -14.26 -42.83 -18.36
N PRO A 224 -13.30 -42.93 -17.43
CA PRO A 224 -12.66 -41.76 -16.82
C PRO A 224 -11.95 -40.87 -17.85
N ARG A 225 -11.39 -41.45 -18.92
CA ARG A 225 -10.79 -40.68 -20.01
C ARG A 225 -11.84 -39.87 -20.76
N TRP A 226 -12.96 -40.48 -21.16
CA TRP A 226 -14.04 -39.76 -21.83
C TRP A 226 -14.68 -38.69 -20.94
N GLU A 227 -14.79 -38.94 -19.63
CA GLU A 227 -15.22 -37.92 -18.66
C GLU A 227 -14.25 -36.74 -18.59
N ARG A 228 -12.93 -36.99 -18.64
CA ARG A 228 -11.92 -35.92 -18.72
C ARG A 228 -12.04 -35.15 -20.03
N ASP A 229 -12.13 -35.85 -21.17
CA ASP A 229 -12.27 -35.24 -22.49
C ASP A 229 -13.55 -34.37 -22.57
N HIS A 230 -14.67 -34.86 -22.02
CA HIS A 230 -15.91 -34.11 -21.93
C HIS A 230 -15.77 -32.87 -21.03
N ARG A 231 -15.17 -33.01 -19.83
CA ARG A 231 -14.92 -31.89 -18.92
C ARG A 231 -14.03 -30.83 -19.57
N GLU A 232 -13.00 -31.24 -20.30
CA GLU A 232 -12.13 -30.32 -21.02
C GLU A 232 -12.85 -29.64 -22.19
N ALA A 233 -13.67 -30.36 -22.95
CA ALA A 233 -14.48 -29.77 -24.02
C ALA A 233 -15.50 -28.76 -23.48
N MET A 234 -16.12 -29.05 -22.34
CA MET A 234 -17.01 -28.13 -21.63
C MET A 234 -16.26 -26.87 -21.18
N ARG A 235 -15.11 -27.04 -20.53
CA ARG A 235 -14.26 -25.92 -20.10
C ARG A 235 -13.86 -25.03 -21.27
N ARG A 236 -13.37 -25.62 -22.38
CA ARG A 236 -12.99 -24.87 -23.59
C ARG A 236 -14.16 -24.11 -24.21
N LEU A 237 -15.37 -24.69 -24.21
CA LEU A 237 -16.57 -24.00 -24.68
C LEU A 237 -16.90 -22.80 -23.80
N THR A 238 -16.82 -22.97 -22.47
CA THR A 238 -17.01 -21.87 -21.50
C THR A 238 -15.97 -20.79 -21.68
N GLU A 239 -14.69 -21.14 -21.80
CA GLU A 239 -13.57 -20.23 -22.07
C GLU A 239 -13.79 -19.45 -23.40
N GLU A 240 -14.16 -20.12 -24.50
CA GLU A 240 -14.39 -19.48 -25.81
C GLU A 240 -15.52 -18.44 -25.78
N VAL A 241 -16.64 -18.79 -25.16
CA VAL A 241 -17.80 -17.89 -25.04
C VAL A 241 -17.49 -16.74 -24.09
N THR A 242 -16.80 -17.01 -22.99
CA THR A 242 -16.39 -15.98 -22.02
C THR A 242 -15.40 -15.02 -22.65
N GLN A 243 -14.36 -15.51 -23.32
CA GLN A 243 -13.39 -14.71 -24.06
C GLN A 243 -14.09 -13.75 -25.02
N THR A 244 -15.01 -14.26 -25.85
CA THR A 244 -15.74 -13.42 -26.82
C THR A 244 -16.58 -12.34 -26.12
N ALA A 245 -17.20 -12.69 -24.99
CA ALA A 245 -18.03 -11.76 -24.23
C ALA A 245 -17.21 -10.68 -23.49
N VAL A 246 -16.01 -11.00 -23.00
CA VAL A 246 -15.21 -10.07 -22.19
C VAL A 246 -14.17 -9.29 -22.99
N SER A 247 -13.79 -9.74 -24.18
CA SER A 247 -12.71 -9.12 -24.96
C SER A 247 -12.98 -7.64 -25.22
N HIS A 248 -14.15 -7.29 -25.73
CA HIS A 248 -14.48 -5.89 -26.02
C HIS A 248 -14.41 -4.98 -24.79
N LEU A 249 -14.90 -5.45 -23.63
CA LEU A 249 -14.88 -4.69 -22.38
C LEU A 249 -13.45 -4.41 -21.90
N ILE A 250 -12.56 -5.40 -22.04
CA ILE A 250 -11.16 -5.27 -21.63
C ILE A 250 -10.38 -4.44 -22.66
N ASP A 251 -10.65 -4.62 -23.95
CA ASP A 251 -10.03 -3.88 -25.04
C ASP A 251 -10.33 -2.37 -24.93
N ASP A 252 -11.53 -1.99 -24.49
CA ASP A 252 -11.88 -0.60 -24.21
C ASP A 252 -10.97 0.02 -23.14
N VAL A 253 -10.71 -0.71 -22.05
CA VAL A 253 -9.78 -0.27 -20.98
C VAL A 253 -8.34 -0.28 -21.48
N HIS A 254 -7.96 -1.30 -22.25
CA HIS A 254 -6.63 -1.41 -22.83
C HIS A 254 -6.34 -0.21 -23.76
N HIS A 255 -7.29 0.20 -24.58
CA HIS A 255 -7.13 1.35 -25.47
C HIS A 255 -6.99 2.66 -24.68
N GLU A 256 -7.75 2.78 -23.59
CA GLU A 256 -7.72 3.95 -22.71
C GLU A 256 -6.35 4.17 -22.02
N PHE A 257 -5.65 3.08 -21.68
CA PHE A 257 -4.35 3.10 -20.99
C PHE A 257 -3.19 2.56 -21.85
N ALA A 258 -3.30 2.63 -23.17
CA ALA A 258 -2.31 2.05 -24.10
C ALA A 258 -0.88 2.59 -23.91
N ASP A 259 -0.75 3.84 -23.43
CA ASP A 259 0.54 4.49 -23.15
C ASP A 259 1.21 3.99 -21.85
N HIS A 260 0.58 3.07 -21.11
CA HIS A 260 1.06 2.55 -19.84
C HIS A 260 1.30 1.03 -19.89
N PRO A 261 2.52 0.57 -20.26
CA PRO A 261 2.81 -0.85 -20.45
C PRO A 261 2.49 -1.75 -19.25
N ALA A 262 2.71 -1.26 -18.03
CA ALA A 262 2.43 -2.01 -16.80
C ALA A 262 0.93 -2.23 -16.58
N ILE A 263 0.06 -1.29 -16.99
CA ILE A 263 -1.39 -1.48 -16.97
C ILE A 263 -1.78 -2.52 -18.02
N VAL A 264 -1.26 -2.38 -19.25
CA VAL A 264 -1.52 -3.30 -20.36
C VAL A 264 -1.15 -4.75 -20.01
N GLU A 265 0.01 -4.96 -19.39
CA GLU A 265 0.43 -6.28 -18.90
C GLU A 265 -0.54 -6.83 -17.86
N HIS A 266 -0.95 -5.99 -16.89
CA HIS A 266 -1.92 -6.40 -15.87
C HIS A 266 -3.29 -6.73 -16.48
N LEU A 267 -3.79 -5.94 -17.43
CA LEU A 267 -5.06 -6.21 -18.12
C LEU A 267 -5.03 -7.52 -18.91
N SER A 268 -3.90 -7.85 -19.52
CA SER A 268 -3.71 -9.14 -20.19
C SER A 268 -3.79 -10.31 -19.20
N ALA A 269 -3.20 -10.14 -18.02
CA ALA A 269 -3.29 -11.13 -16.94
C ALA A 269 -4.72 -11.24 -16.38
N VAL A 270 -5.43 -10.12 -16.23
CA VAL A 270 -6.86 -10.08 -15.84
C VAL A 270 -7.72 -10.82 -16.86
N GLN A 271 -7.54 -10.57 -18.16
CA GLN A 271 -8.30 -11.24 -19.22
C GLN A 271 -8.14 -12.76 -19.14
N LYS A 272 -6.89 -13.22 -19.05
CA LYS A 272 -6.58 -14.64 -18.92
C LYS A 272 -7.24 -15.25 -17.68
N ASP A 273 -7.11 -14.61 -16.52
CA ASP A 273 -7.67 -15.12 -15.27
C ASP A 273 -9.21 -15.13 -15.27
N VAL A 274 -9.87 -14.14 -15.88
CA VAL A 274 -11.32 -14.10 -16.06
C VAL A 274 -11.81 -15.28 -16.91
N VAL A 275 -11.09 -15.61 -17.98
CA VAL A 275 -11.45 -16.68 -18.91
C VAL A 275 -11.18 -18.06 -18.29
N ASP A 276 -10.01 -18.24 -17.69
CA ASP A 276 -9.59 -19.50 -17.05
C ASP A 276 -10.49 -19.87 -15.86
N ASN A 277 -11.08 -18.88 -15.18
CA ASN A 277 -11.88 -19.07 -13.96
C ASN A 277 -13.34 -18.66 -14.10
N ALA A 278 -13.87 -18.62 -15.33
CA ALA A 278 -15.26 -18.22 -15.59
C ALA A 278 -16.28 -19.03 -14.77
N GLU A 279 -16.05 -20.34 -14.60
CA GLU A 279 -16.93 -21.23 -13.84
C GLU A 279 -16.90 -20.94 -12.32
N GLU A 280 -15.75 -20.59 -11.75
CA GLU A 280 -15.64 -20.25 -10.32
C GLU A 280 -16.33 -18.90 -10.01
N ILE A 281 -16.21 -17.95 -10.94
CA ILE A 281 -16.89 -16.65 -10.88
C ILE A 281 -18.42 -16.84 -10.87
N LEU A 282 -18.93 -17.85 -11.58
CA LEU A 282 -20.34 -18.24 -11.60
C LEU A 282 -20.75 -19.06 -10.37
N ALA A 283 -19.93 -20.00 -9.91
CA ALA A 283 -20.25 -20.85 -8.76
C ALA A 283 -20.39 -20.04 -7.45
N GLY A 284 -19.65 -18.93 -7.32
CA GLY A 284 -19.86 -17.94 -6.26
C GLY A 284 -21.19 -17.16 -6.33
N SER A 285 -22.10 -17.52 -7.26
CA SER A 285 -23.43 -16.92 -7.44
C SER A 285 -24.57 -17.69 -6.76
N ASP A 286 -24.29 -18.76 -6.02
CA ASP A 286 -25.32 -19.67 -5.51
C ASP A 286 -26.33 -18.93 -4.59
N PRO A 287 -27.65 -18.90 -4.92
CA PRO A 287 -28.66 -18.11 -4.20
C PRO A 287 -28.79 -18.45 -2.70
N GLY A 288 -28.44 -19.69 -2.31
CA GLY A 288 -28.51 -20.15 -0.93
C GLY A 288 -27.53 -19.45 0.02
N VAL A 289 -26.36 -19.05 -0.50
CA VAL A 289 -25.35 -18.29 0.27
C VAL A 289 -25.58 -16.79 0.14
N ALA A 290 -26.08 -16.33 -1.02
CA ALA A 290 -26.46 -14.95 -1.26
C ALA A 290 -27.56 -14.45 -0.29
N THR A 291 -28.52 -15.31 0.07
CA THR A 291 -29.62 -14.93 0.98
C THR A 291 -29.16 -14.68 2.43
N LEU A 292 -28.08 -15.34 2.88
CA LEU A 292 -27.48 -15.08 4.20
C LEU A 292 -26.59 -13.83 4.22
N LEU A 293 -26.08 -13.41 3.06
CA LEU A 293 -25.20 -12.25 2.90
C LEU A 293 -25.93 -10.97 2.45
N ALA A 294 -27.17 -11.08 1.95
CA ALA A 294 -27.98 -9.97 1.42
C ALA A 294 -28.43 -8.92 2.44
N SER A 295 -28.23 -9.15 3.75
CA SER A 295 -28.60 -8.22 4.82
C SER A 295 -27.60 -7.08 5.03
N ARG A 296 -26.59 -6.92 4.17
CA ARG A 296 -25.52 -5.92 4.34
C ARG A 296 -25.31 -5.08 3.08
N PRO A 297 -25.45 -3.74 3.15
CA PRO A 297 -25.14 -2.83 2.05
C PRO A 297 -23.68 -2.85 1.56
N GLU A 298 -22.77 -3.47 2.32
CA GLU A 298 -21.33 -3.58 2.00
C GLU A 298 -20.90 -4.98 1.51
N ALA A 299 -21.84 -5.91 1.32
CA ALA A 299 -21.55 -7.29 0.88
C ALA A 299 -21.48 -7.46 -0.65
N ASP A 300 -21.27 -6.37 -1.40
CA ASP A 300 -21.35 -6.36 -2.87
C ASP A 300 -20.06 -6.85 -3.57
N ASP A 301 -18.97 -7.04 -2.83
CA ASP A 301 -17.72 -7.59 -3.35
C ASP A 301 -17.66 -9.11 -3.15
N ARG A 302 -18.16 -9.88 -4.13
CA ARG A 302 -17.80 -11.30 -4.26
C ARG A 302 -16.28 -11.44 -4.19
N ALA A 303 -15.78 -12.33 -3.33
CA ALA A 303 -14.34 -12.55 -3.15
C ALA A 303 -13.59 -12.76 -4.48
N SER A 304 -14.23 -13.39 -5.46
CA SER A 304 -13.67 -13.69 -6.79
C SER A 304 -13.42 -12.46 -7.67
N PHE A 305 -14.10 -11.33 -7.45
CA PHE A 305 -13.88 -10.10 -8.22
C PHE A 305 -12.94 -9.11 -7.51
N ARG A 306 -12.65 -9.31 -6.21
CA ARG A 306 -11.70 -8.47 -5.47
C ARG A 306 -10.30 -8.50 -6.07
N ARG A 307 -9.89 -9.61 -6.67
CA ARG A 307 -8.59 -9.77 -7.35
C ARG A 307 -8.41 -8.89 -8.60
N TYR A 308 -9.48 -8.25 -9.10
CA TYR A 308 -9.39 -7.30 -10.23
C TYR A 308 -9.41 -5.83 -9.78
N ARG A 309 -9.44 -5.56 -8.47
CA ARG A 309 -9.36 -4.19 -7.96
C ARG A 309 -7.93 -3.67 -8.06
N VAL A 310 -7.80 -2.35 -7.96
CA VAL A 310 -6.52 -1.65 -7.86
C VAL A 310 -6.50 -0.95 -6.52
N ASN A 311 -5.46 -1.19 -5.73
CA ASN A 311 -5.23 -0.46 -4.49
C ASN A 311 -4.30 0.72 -4.77
N VAL A 312 -4.85 1.93 -4.85
CA VAL A 312 -4.05 3.15 -4.98
C VAL A 312 -3.46 3.47 -3.60
N LEU A 313 -2.17 3.19 -3.42
CA LEU A 313 -1.47 3.37 -2.17
C LEU A 313 -1.21 4.86 -1.90
N VAL A 314 -0.74 5.58 -2.93
CA VAL A 314 -0.49 7.03 -2.88
C VAL A 314 -1.01 7.64 -4.16
N ASP A 315 -1.81 8.69 -4.02
CA ASP A 315 -2.44 9.46 -5.11
C ASP A 315 -1.92 10.90 -5.06
N HIS A 316 -1.36 11.36 -6.17
CA HIS A 316 -0.82 12.71 -6.33
C HIS A 316 -1.67 13.62 -7.22
N SER A 317 -2.92 13.24 -7.54
CA SER A 317 -3.85 14.04 -8.37
C SER A 317 -4.07 15.48 -7.90
N SER A 318 -4.00 15.72 -6.59
CA SER A 318 -4.16 17.04 -5.97
C SER A 318 -2.85 17.63 -5.43
N THR A 319 -1.72 16.96 -5.67
CA THR A 319 -0.42 17.38 -5.14
C THR A 319 0.19 18.46 -6.05
N ILE A 320 0.74 19.51 -5.43
CA ILE A 320 1.45 20.58 -6.12
C ILE A 320 2.93 20.44 -5.80
N GLY A 321 3.70 20.01 -6.79
CA GLY A 321 5.13 19.73 -6.68
C GLY A 321 5.45 18.48 -5.86
N ALA A 322 6.62 18.45 -5.22
CA ALA A 322 7.05 17.33 -4.39
C ALA A 322 6.30 17.29 -3.04
N PRO A 323 6.01 16.11 -2.47
CA PRO A 323 5.33 16.00 -1.18
C PRO A 323 6.25 16.37 -0.03
N VAL A 324 5.71 17.08 0.97
CA VAL A 324 6.38 17.35 2.25
C VAL A 324 5.55 16.74 3.36
N VAL A 325 6.00 15.60 3.90
CA VAL A 325 5.28 14.85 4.92
C VAL A 325 5.93 15.06 6.28
N PHE A 326 5.12 15.43 7.26
CA PHE A 326 5.50 15.46 8.66
C PHE A 326 4.85 14.28 9.35
N GLU A 327 5.65 13.42 9.99
CA GLU A 327 5.14 12.29 10.75
C GLU A 327 5.39 12.53 12.24
N ASP A 328 4.31 12.84 12.95
CA ASP A 328 4.34 13.16 14.38
C ASP A 328 4.43 11.91 15.26
N HIS A 329 4.04 10.75 14.75
CA HIS A 329 4.05 9.48 15.47
C HIS A 329 4.76 8.40 14.63
N PRO A 330 6.11 8.44 14.56
CA PRO A 330 6.91 7.62 13.67
C PRO A 330 7.07 6.18 14.18
N THR A 331 5.96 5.50 14.46
CA THR A 331 5.96 4.06 14.73
C THR A 331 6.38 3.31 13.47
N GLN A 332 6.95 2.11 13.61
CA GLN A 332 7.32 1.27 12.47
C GLN A 332 6.20 1.14 11.41
N PRO A 333 4.94 0.79 11.75
CA PRO A 333 3.88 0.67 10.75
C PRO A 333 3.46 2.01 10.16
N ASN A 334 3.62 3.12 10.88
CA ASN A 334 3.35 4.45 10.33
C ASN A 334 4.45 4.90 9.38
N LEU A 335 5.70 4.46 9.56
CA LEU A 335 6.82 4.79 8.67
C LEU A 335 6.77 4.00 7.36
N VAL A 336 6.75 2.67 7.45
CA VAL A 336 6.84 1.78 6.27
C VAL A 336 5.48 1.39 5.72
N GLY A 337 4.38 1.55 6.45
CA GLY A 337 3.06 1.08 6.05
C GLY A 337 2.70 -0.25 6.71
N ARG A 338 1.47 -0.72 6.49
CA ARG A 338 0.94 -1.93 7.13
C ARG A 338 -0.08 -2.65 6.26
N VAL A 339 -0.28 -3.93 6.57
CA VAL A 339 -1.37 -4.74 6.03
C VAL A 339 -2.46 -4.84 7.09
N GLU A 340 -3.63 -4.27 6.81
CA GLU A 340 -4.79 -4.33 7.71
C GLU A 340 -5.50 -5.68 7.62
N HIS A 341 -6.17 -6.06 8.70
CA HIS A 341 -6.95 -7.29 8.80
C HIS A 341 -8.38 -6.94 9.20
N VAL A 342 -9.35 -7.57 8.54
CA VAL A 342 -10.77 -7.40 8.87
C VAL A 342 -11.29 -8.70 9.47
N ALA A 343 -12.03 -8.59 10.57
CA ALA A 343 -12.66 -9.74 11.20
C ALA A 343 -13.91 -10.15 10.40
N GLN A 344 -13.88 -11.34 9.80
CA GLN A 344 -15.01 -11.93 9.08
C GLN A 344 -15.34 -13.29 9.72
N LEU A 345 -16.55 -13.42 10.27
CA LEU A 345 -17.03 -14.62 10.96
C LEU A 345 -16.08 -15.15 12.06
N GLY A 346 -15.43 -14.24 12.81
CA GLY A 346 -14.47 -14.60 13.86
C GLY A 346 -13.08 -15.01 13.36
N THR A 347 -12.86 -15.02 12.04
CA THR A 347 -11.53 -15.20 11.42
C THR A 347 -10.98 -13.87 10.92
N LEU A 348 -9.68 -13.63 11.08
CA LEU A 348 -9.03 -12.46 10.50
C LEU A 348 -8.68 -12.75 9.04
N VAL A 349 -9.18 -11.93 8.13
CA VAL A 349 -8.91 -12.02 6.69
C VAL A 349 -8.20 -10.76 6.24
N THR A 350 -7.24 -10.92 5.32
CA THR A 350 -6.56 -9.80 4.67
C THR A 350 -6.51 -9.99 3.15
N ASP A 351 -6.39 -8.89 2.42
CA ASP A 351 -6.19 -8.84 0.97
C ASP A 351 -5.36 -7.61 0.59
N PHE A 352 -4.87 -7.55 -0.65
CA PHE A 352 -3.98 -6.46 -1.09
C PHE A 352 -4.64 -5.08 -1.09
N THR A 353 -5.97 -5.00 -1.02
CA THR A 353 -6.70 -3.72 -0.90
C THR A 353 -6.64 -3.14 0.51
N LEU A 354 -6.25 -3.96 1.48
CA LEU A 354 -6.03 -3.56 2.88
C LEU A 354 -4.58 -3.13 3.18
N ILE A 355 -3.74 -3.02 2.14
CA ILE A 355 -2.40 -2.44 2.27
C ILE A 355 -2.53 -0.92 2.42
N ARG A 356 -1.92 -0.36 3.47
CA ARG A 356 -1.92 1.08 3.78
C ARG A 356 -0.54 1.69 3.66
N ALA A 357 -0.51 2.90 3.11
CA ALA A 357 0.70 3.68 2.93
C ALA A 357 1.29 4.16 4.27
N GLY A 358 2.60 3.99 4.42
CA GLY A 358 3.38 4.66 5.46
C GLY A 358 3.80 6.09 5.08
N ALA A 359 4.45 6.78 6.00
CA ALA A 359 5.01 8.11 5.80
C ALA A 359 6.09 8.13 4.72
N LEU A 360 6.92 7.07 4.63
CA LEU A 360 7.90 6.93 3.56
C LEU A 360 7.25 6.81 2.18
N HIS A 361 6.11 6.11 2.09
CA HIS A 361 5.35 6.01 0.84
C HIS A 361 4.79 7.38 0.43
N ARG A 362 4.16 8.09 1.36
CA ARG A 362 3.58 9.43 1.10
C ARG A 362 4.63 10.49 0.79
N ALA A 363 5.84 10.35 1.33
CA ALA A 363 6.94 11.29 1.12
C ALA A 363 7.81 10.95 -0.09
N ASN A 364 7.53 9.84 -0.78
CA ASN A 364 8.36 9.36 -1.88
C ASN A 364 8.35 10.37 -3.05
N GLY A 365 9.51 10.67 -3.59
CA GLY A 365 9.77 11.76 -4.53
C GLY A 365 9.92 13.15 -3.90
N GLY A 366 9.86 13.26 -2.57
CA GLY A 366 9.92 14.53 -1.85
C GLY A 366 10.65 14.44 -0.51
N TYR A 367 9.98 14.90 0.56
CA TYR A 367 10.59 15.15 1.87
C TYR A 367 9.81 14.50 3.01
N LEU A 368 10.54 13.83 3.90
CA LEU A 368 10.01 13.31 5.16
C LEU A 368 10.68 14.03 6.34
N VAL A 369 9.90 14.70 7.16
CA VAL A 369 10.38 15.40 8.35
C VAL A 369 9.96 14.64 9.60
N LEU A 370 10.93 14.33 10.46
CA LEU A 370 10.73 13.54 11.69
C LEU A 370 11.40 14.21 12.89
N ASP A 371 10.82 14.04 14.07
CA ASP A 371 11.49 14.36 15.34
C ASP A 371 12.45 13.21 15.70
N ALA A 372 13.73 13.52 15.86
CA ALA A 372 14.78 12.55 16.13
C ALA A 372 14.53 11.79 17.44
N ARG A 373 14.03 12.46 18.49
CA ARG A 373 13.75 11.78 19.78
C ARG A 373 12.62 10.79 19.61
N LYS A 374 11.54 11.19 18.92
CA LYS A 374 10.39 10.30 18.70
C LYS A 374 10.78 9.04 17.93
N VAL A 375 11.56 9.18 16.85
CA VAL A 375 12.04 8.03 16.06
C VAL A 375 12.92 7.09 16.88
N LEU A 376 13.73 7.63 17.80
CA LEU A 376 14.62 6.82 18.66
C LEU A 376 13.89 6.17 19.84
N THR A 377 12.81 6.77 20.33
CA THR A 377 12.01 6.21 21.43
C THR A 377 11.01 5.16 20.97
N GLU A 378 10.55 5.24 19.72
CA GLU A 378 9.62 4.27 19.16
C GLU A 378 10.34 2.96 18.80
N PRO A 379 9.86 1.79 19.27
CA PRO A 379 10.51 0.51 19.00
C PRO A 379 10.67 0.24 17.50
N TYR A 380 11.89 -0.15 17.10
CA TYR A 380 12.28 -0.53 15.73
C TYR A 380 12.12 0.55 14.65
N ALA A 381 11.63 1.75 14.98
CA ALA A 381 11.42 2.83 14.02
C ALA A 381 12.73 3.33 13.41
N TRP A 382 13.75 3.55 14.25
CA TRP A 382 15.07 3.97 13.80
C TRP A 382 15.75 2.93 12.91
N ASP A 383 15.73 1.66 13.32
CA ASP A 383 16.34 0.58 12.54
C ASP A 383 15.67 0.39 11.18
N GLU A 384 14.33 0.45 11.12
CA GLU A 384 13.61 0.37 9.85
C GLU A 384 13.84 1.57 8.94
N LEU A 385 13.94 2.78 9.50
CA LEU A 385 14.31 3.96 8.74
C LEU A 385 15.71 3.80 8.12
N LYS A 386 16.71 3.36 8.91
CA LYS A 386 18.05 3.09 8.39
C LYS A 386 18.04 2.02 7.31
N ARG A 387 17.30 0.93 7.52
CA ARG A 387 17.18 -0.18 6.56
C ARG A 387 16.62 0.32 5.23
N ALA A 388 15.50 1.05 5.26
CA ALA A 388 14.86 1.59 4.06
C ALA A 388 15.77 2.57 3.30
N LEU A 389 16.48 3.45 4.01
CA LEU A 389 17.42 4.40 3.39
C LEU A 389 18.66 3.72 2.78
N ARG A 390 19.08 2.58 3.33
CA ARG A 390 20.21 1.79 2.82
C ARG A 390 19.83 0.95 1.61
N SER A 391 18.71 0.23 1.69
CA SER A 391 18.21 -0.57 0.56
C SER A 391 17.77 0.32 -0.61
N GLY A 392 17.24 1.52 -0.32
CA GLY A 392 16.56 2.33 -1.32
C GLY A 392 15.21 1.72 -1.71
N GLU A 393 14.59 0.95 -0.82
CA GLU A 393 13.30 0.29 -1.02
C GLU A 393 12.48 0.31 0.27
N ILE A 394 11.17 0.53 0.16
CA ILE A 394 10.19 0.44 1.24
C ILE A 394 9.62 -0.98 1.23
N ARG A 395 9.73 -1.67 2.37
CA ARG A 395 9.18 -3.01 2.57
C ARG A 395 8.13 -2.97 3.66
N ILE A 396 6.93 -3.42 3.33
CA ILE A 396 5.85 -3.57 4.30
C ILE A 396 6.02 -4.94 4.95
N GLU A 397 6.64 -4.96 6.13
CA GLU A 397 6.84 -6.16 6.95
C GLU A 397 6.14 -5.96 8.30
N THR A 398 5.45 -6.99 8.81
CA THR A 398 4.88 -6.90 10.16
C THR A 398 5.90 -7.30 11.23
N LEU A 399 5.90 -6.63 12.39
CA LEU A 399 6.75 -7.00 13.52
C LEU A 399 6.51 -8.45 13.99
N GLY A 400 5.29 -8.95 13.81
CA GLY A 400 4.92 -10.34 14.11
C GLY A 400 5.58 -11.37 13.21
N GLU A 401 5.76 -11.08 11.92
CA GLU A 401 6.56 -11.89 10.99
C GLU A 401 8.04 -11.88 11.39
N ARG A 402 8.58 -10.69 11.70
CA ARG A 402 10.00 -10.53 12.08
C ARG A 402 10.36 -11.25 13.37
N LEU A 403 9.45 -11.24 14.35
CA LEU A 403 9.65 -11.92 15.63
C LEU A 403 9.19 -13.39 15.60
N GLY A 404 8.65 -13.88 14.48
CA GLY A 404 8.12 -15.23 14.34
C GLY A 404 6.90 -15.53 15.23
N LEU A 405 6.21 -14.48 15.70
CA LEU A 405 5.11 -14.57 16.67
C LEU A 405 3.74 -14.72 16.01
N VAL A 406 3.65 -14.54 14.69
CA VAL A 406 2.40 -14.62 13.93
C VAL A 406 2.48 -15.80 12.97
N SER A 407 1.56 -16.77 13.14
CA SER A 407 1.45 -17.99 12.33
C SER A 407 0.44 -17.87 11.17
N THR A 408 -0.19 -16.71 11.01
CA THR A 408 -1.16 -16.46 9.92
C THR A 408 -0.43 -16.08 8.64
N VAL A 409 -0.86 -16.65 7.52
CA VAL A 409 -0.35 -16.32 6.18
C VAL A 409 -0.50 -14.83 5.94
N SER A 410 0.61 -14.10 5.93
CA SER A 410 0.62 -12.66 5.66
C SER A 410 0.94 -12.39 4.18
N LEU A 411 0.50 -11.23 3.71
CA LEU A 411 0.88 -10.73 2.39
C LEU A 411 2.32 -10.22 2.46
N GLU A 412 3.08 -10.47 1.39
CA GLU A 412 4.42 -9.94 1.16
C GLU A 412 4.38 -9.02 -0.07
N PRO A 413 3.88 -7.78 0.03
CA PRO A 413 3.80 -6.87 -1.11
C PRO A 413 5.18 -6.61 -1.73
N GLU A 414 5.20 -6.45 -3.05
CA GLU A 414 6.42 -6.08 -3.76
C GLU A 414 7.02 -4.77 -3.22
N PRO A 415 8.33 -4.71 -2.91
CA PRO A 415 8.94 -3.50 -2.38
C PRO A 415 8.82 -2.28 -3.31
N VAL A 416 8.59 -1.10 -2.73
CA VAL A 416 8.51 0.15 -3.50
C VAL A 416 9.87 0.85 -3.51
N PRO A 417 10.45 1.21 -4.66
CA PRO A 417 11.68 2.00 -4.70
C PRO A 417 11.54 3.32 -3.93
N LEU A 418 12.53 3.62 -3.10
CA LEU A 418 12.56 4.79 -2.22
C LEU A 418 13.46 5.88 -2.80
N ASP A 419 12.87 7.04 -3.05
CA ASP A 419 13.53 8.31 -3.37
C ASP A 419 12.98 9.40 -2.45
N VAL A 420 13.53 9.54 -1.25
CA VAL A 420 13.08 10.54 -0.27
C VAL A 420 14.26 11.25 0.35
N LYS A 421 14.09 12.54 0.63
CA LYS A 421 14.99 13.31 1.48
C LYS A 421 14.45 13.33 2.90
N VAL A 422 15.20 12.76 3.85
CA VAL A 422 14.82 12.77 5.26
C VAL A 422 15.43 13.97 5.98
N VAL A 423 14.61 14.66 6.77
CA VAL A 423 15.03 15.73 7.66
C VAL A 423 14.71 15.33 9.10
N LEU A 424 15.74 15.08 9.89
CA LEU A 424 15.59 14.86 11.33
C LEU A 424 15.70 16.20 12.06
N ILE A 425 14.78 16.47 12.97
CA ILE A 425 14.81 17.63 13.85
C ILE A 425 15.07 17.15 15.27
N GLY A 426 16.08 17.69 15.94
CA GLY A 426 16.39 17.31 17.31
C GLY A 426 17.32 18.27 18.02
N ASP A 427 17.83 17.81 19.15
CA ASP A 427 18.72 18.60 20.01
C ASP A 427 20.18 18.21 19.73
N ARG A 428 21.13 19.10 20.03
CA ARG A 428 22.57 18.86 19.79
C ARG A 428 23.07 17.60 20.51
N THR A 429 22.60 17.36 21.73
CA THR A 429 22.97 16.18 22.50
C THR A 429 22.58 14.89 21.78
N VAL A 430 21.37 14.84 21.21
CA VAL A 430 20.88 13.66 20.47
C VAL A 430 21.74 13.41 19.24
N TYR A 431 22.09 14.46 18.49
CA TYR A 431 22.98 14.35 17.34
C TYR A 431 24.35 13.76 17.72
N TYR A 432 25.03 14.31 18.72
CA TYR A 432 26.36 13.82 19.11
C TYR A 432 26.32 12.41 19.69
N LEU A 433 25.23 12.04 20.38
CA LEU A 433 25.01 10.66 20.81
C LEU A 433 24.85 9.71 19.63
N LEU A 434 24.08 10.09 18.60
CA LEU A 434 23.95 9.30 17.37
C LEU A 434 25.30 9.14 16.67
N CYS A 435 26.08 10.21 16.53
CA CYS A 435 27.42 10.14 15.94
C CYS A 435 28.37 9.18 16.69
N ALA A 436 28.24 9.12 18.02
CA ALA A 436 29.12 8.31 18.85
C ALA A 436 28.67 6.84 18.97
N LEU A 437 27.36 6.60 18.98
CA LEU A 437 26.78 5.28 19.27
C LEU A 437 26.35 4.52 18.02
N ASP A 438 26.07 5.22 16.91
CA ASP A 438 25.59 4.63 15.67
C ASP A 438 26.53 4.95 14.49
N PRO A 439 27.36 3.99 14.05
CA PRO A 439 28.30 4.23 12.95
C PRO A 439 27.60 4.54 11.63
N ASP A 440 26.36 4.10 11.47
CA ASP A 440 25.58 4.26 10.25
C ASP A 440 25.06 5.69 10.09
N PHE A 441 24.93 6.43 11.20
CA PHE A 441 24.26 7.72 11.22
C PHE A 441 24.94 8.73 10.30
N LEU A 442 26.28 8.84 10.37
CA LEU A 442 27.04 9.77 9.53
C LEU A 442 27.11 9.35 8.06
N GLU A 443 26.88 8.07 7.75
CA GLU A 443 26.74 7.62 6.36
C GLU A 443 25.41 8.09 5.75
N LEU A 444 24.35 8.13 6.58
CA LEU A 444 22.99 8.45 6.17
C LEU A 444 22.65 9.93 6.28
N PHE A 445 23.23 10.66 7.24
CA PHE A 445 22.95 12.06 7.56
C PHE A 445 24.23 12.90 7.52
N LYS A 446 24.73 13.17 6.31
CA LYS A 446 25.97 13.94 6.10
C LYS A 446 25.82 15.45 6.30
N VAL A 447 24.59 15.98 6.26
CA VAL A 447 24.35 17.42 6.34
C VAL A 447 23.83 17.78 7.72
N GLN A 448 24.55 18.67 8.39
CA GLN A 448 24.21 19.23 9.69
C GLN A 448 23.79 20.69 9.53
N ALA A 449 22.55 21.00 9.91
CA ALA A 449 22.08 22.37 10.08
C ALA A 449 22.02 22.71 11.57
N ASP A 450 22.98 23.52 12.03
CA ASP A 450 23.09 23.94 13.42
C ASP A 450 22.49 25.34 13.61
N PHE A 451 21.38 25.40 14.33
CA PHE A 451 20.65 26.63 14.63
C PHE A 451 21.13 27.23 15.95
N ASP A 452 21.91 28.31 15.84
CA ASP A 452 22.50 29.02 16.98
C ASP A 452 21.43 29.48 18.00
N ASP A 453 21.70 29.35 19.28
CA ASP A 453 20.83 29.75 20.39
C ASP A 453 20.98 31.23 20.79
N GLU A 454 22.06 31.83 20.33
CA GLU A 454 22.42 33.22 20.59
C GLU A 454 22.93 33.87 19.32
N LEU A 455 22.60 35.15 19.15
CA LEU A 455 23.13 35.98 18.07
C LEU A 455 23.91 37.17 18.65
N PRO A 456 24.92 37.67 17.93
CA PRO A 456 25.53 38.95 18.27
C PRO A 456 24.47 40.06 18.32
N ARG A 457 24.45 40.81 19.42
CA ARG A 457 23.56 41.96 19.61
C ARG A 457 24.06 43.13 18.76
N THR A 458 23.52 43.22 17.56
CA THR A 458 23.79 44.28 16.59
C THR A 458 22.49 45.02 16.28
N PRO A 459 22.53 46.31 15.91
CA PRO A 459 21.33 47.08 15.58
C PRO A 459 20.43 46.40 14.53
N GLU A 460 21.04 45.71 13.57
CA GLU A 460 20.33 44.96 12.54
C GLU A 460 19.55 43.76 13.11
N GLN A 461 20.15 43.01 14.05
CA GLN A 461 19.49 41.86 14.66
C GLN A 461 18.42 42.29 15.68
N GLU A 462 18.66 43.39 16.39
CA GLU A 462 17.65 44.01 17.26
C GLU A 462 16.40 44.40 16.46
N LEU A 463 16.57 45.09 15.33
CA LEU A 463 15.47 45.45 14.45
C LEU A 463 14.74 44.21 13.91
N ARG A 464 15.47 43.15 13.56
CA ARG A 464 14.85 41.88 13.10
C ARG A 464 14.01 41.21 14.20
N ILE A 465 14.46 41.16 15.45
CA ILE A 465 13.66 40.65 16.57
C ILE A 465 12.40 41.49 16.75
N VAL A 466 12.53 42.83 16.68
CA VAL A 466 11.39 43.73 16.83
C VAL A 466 10.37 43.56 15.69
N ARG A 467 10.83 43.40 14.45
CA ARG A 467 9.96 43.05 13.30
C ARG A 467 9.27 41.69 13.50
N PHE A 468 9.99 40.69 14.00
CA PHE A 468 9.42 39.39 14.34
C PHE A 468 8.30 39.53 15.38
N LEU A 469 8.53 40.24 16.48
CA LEU A 469 7.52 40.49 17.52
C LEU A 469 6.32 41.26 16.96
N GLY A 470 6.55 42.24 16.08
CA GLY A 470 5.48 42.95 15.37
C GLY A 470 4.63 42.03 14.47
N THR A 471 5.28 41.10 13.77
CA THR A 471 4.63 40.10 12.92
C THR A 471 3.77 39.15 13.76
N VAL A 472 4.30 38.67 14.89
CA VAL A 472 3.56 37.82 15.83
C VAL A 472 2.37 38.58 16.42
N ALA A 473 2.57 39.81 16.87
CA ALA A 473 1.50 40.64 17.41
C ALA A 473 0.35 40.81 16.41
N ARG A 474 0.65 41.10 15.14
CA ARG A 474 -0.37 41.19 14.08
C ARG A 474 -1.08 39.86 13.82
N ARG A 475 -0.33 38.77 13.68
CA ARG A 475 -0.89 37.43 13.39
C ARG A 475 -1.81 36.94 14.51
N GLU A 476 -1.48 37.25 15.76
CA GLU A 476 -2.24 36.83 16.93
C GLU A 476 -3.27 37.88 17.40
N GLY A 477 -3.35 39.04 16.74
CA GLY A 477 -4.27 40.12 17.10
C GLY A 477 -3.93 40.83 18.41
N LEU A 478 -2.66 40.81 18.83
CA LEU A 478 -2.15 41.48 20.03
C LEU A 478 -1.90 42.98 19.76
N ARG A 479 -1.83 43.78 20.81
CA ARG A 479 -1.45 45.20 20.66
C ARG A 479 0.00 45.36 20.15
N PRO A 480 0.25 46.35 19.29
CA PRO A 480 1.60 46.62 18.81
C PRO A 480 2.47 47.25 19.90
N LEU A 481 3.77 46.96 19.86
CA LEU A 481 4.75 47.50 20.80
C LEU A 481 5.15 48.92 20.38
N ASP A 482 5.25 49.84 21.34
CA ASP A 482 5.95 51.10 21.14
C ASP A 482 7.49 50.90 21.23
N PRO A 483 8.33 51.91 20.88
CA PRO A 483 9.78 51.82 20.96
C PRO A 483 10.34 51.45 22.34
N SER A 484 9.66 51.86 23.42
CA SER A 484 10.08 51.53 24.78
C SER A 484 9.80 50.07 25.12
N GLY A 485 8.66 49.53 24.68
CA GLY A 485 8.33 48.12 24.76
C GLY A 485 9.29 47.27 23.94
N ALA A 486 9.59 47.69 22.71
CA ALA A 486 10.57 47.04 21.83
C ALA A 486 11.97 46.98 22.46
N ALA A 487 12.45 48.11 23.00
CA ALA A 487 13.73 48.17 23.72
C ALA A 487 13.76 47.20 24.92
N ARG A 488 12.67 47.13 25.70
CA ARG A 488 12.57 46.20 26.85
C ARG A 488 12.54 44.74 26.43
N MET A 489 11.89 44.42 25.30
CA MET A 489 11.90 43.07 24.74
C MET A 489 13.30 42.63 24.31
N ILE A 490 14.09 43.52 23.70
CA ILE A 490 15.49 43.25 23.35
C ILE A 490 16.34 43.04 24.60
N GLU A 491 16.21 43.90 25.61
CA GLU A 491 16.91 43.72 26.89
C GLU A 491 16.52 42.41 27.57
N HIS A 492 15.26 41.99 27.45
CA HIS A 492 14.81 40.68 27.93
C HIS A 492 15.45 39.54 27.13
N ALA A 493 15.54 39.65 25.80
CA ALA A 493 16.24 38.68 24.96
C ALA A 493 17.73 38.55 25.31
N ALA A 494 18.41 39.67 25.59
CA ALA A 494 19.80 39.67 26.06
C ALA A 494 19.93 39.04 27.46
N ARG A 495 18.98 39.34 28.35
CA ARG A 495 18.93 38.70 29.68
C ARG A 495 18.75 37.18 29.59
N LEU A 496 17.94 36.69 28.66
CA LEU A 496 17.76 35.25 28.42
C LEU A 496 19.04 34.58 27.91
N ALA A 497 19.85 35.29 27.11
CA ALA A 497 21.17 34.82 26.68
C ALA A 497 22.22 34.86 27.81
N GLY A 498 21.96 35.58 28.91
CA GLY A 498 22.92 35.75 30.00
C GLY A 498 24.17 36.57 29.61
N ASP A 499 24.14 37.25 28.46
CA ASP A 499 25.24 38.03 27.90
C ASP A 499 24.69 39.34 27.31
N GLY A 500 25.28 40.48 27.70
CA GLY A 500 24.87 41.79 27.24
C GLY A 500 25.19 42.06 25.76
N GLU A 501 26.17 41.36 25.18
CA GLU A 501 26.57 41.48 23.77
C GLU A 501 25.85 40.47 22.87
N ARG A 502 24.94 39.67 23.42
CA ARG A 502 24.17 38.67 22.69
C ARG A 502 22.68 38.79 22.94
N ILE A 503 21.89 38.19 22.06
CA ILE A 503 20.44 38.11 22.15
C ILE A 503 20.02 36.67 21.92
N SER A 504 19.10 36.17 22.75
CA SER A 504 18.58 34.81 22.62
C SER A 504 17.70 34.67 21.39
N THR A 505 17.86 33.56 20.68
CA THR A 505 17.00 33.16 19.54
C THR A 505 15.80 32.32 19.98
N HIS A 506 15.56 32.18 21.29
CA HIS A 506 14.43 31.43 21.83
C HIS A 506 13.11 32.19 21.66
N LEU A 507 12.64 32.25 20.41
CA LEU A 507 11.48 33.04 19.97
C LEU A 507 10.20 32.71 20.74
N ARG A 508 10.03 31.46 21.19
CA ARG A 508 8.88 31.05 22.01
C ARG A 508 8.81 31.85 23.31
N SER A 509 9.90 31.98 24.06
CA SER A 509 9.90 32.74 25.33
C SER A 509 9.60 34.21 25.11
N LEU A 510 10.13 34.81 24.04
CA LEU A 510 9.82 36.19 23.70
C LEU A 510 8.34 36.37 23.33
N THR A 511 7.76 35.40 22.62
CA THR A 511 6.35 35.39 22.26
C THR A 511 5.44 35.22 23.49
N ASP A 512 5.83 34.38 24.45
CA ASP A 512 5.07 34.19 25.69
C ASP A 512 5.06 35.47 26.53
N VAL A 513 6.20 36.16 26.66
CA VAL A 513 6.26 37.48 27.32
C VAL A 513 5.42 38.52 26.58
N LEU A 514 5.41 38.50 25.24
CA LEU A 514 4.57 39.40 24.45
C LEU A 514 3.08 39.20 24.74
N ARG A 515 2.63 37.94 24.85
CA ARG A 515 1.24 37.59 25.20
C ARG A 515 0.88 37.99 26.62
N GLU A 516 1.78 37.76 27.57
CA GLU A 516 1.61 38.18 28.96
C GLU A 516 1.50 39.70 29.08
N ALA A 517 2.35 40.43 28.35
CA ALA A 517 2.35 41.89 28.31
C ALA A 517 1.04 42.44 27.73
N ASP A 518 0.53 41.85 26.65
CA ASP A 518 -0.78 42.23 26.11
C ASP A 518 -1.90 41.96 27.13
N HIS A 519 -1.93 40.79 27.77
CA HIS A 519 -2.95 40.50 28.78
C HIS A 519 -2.95 41.54 29.92
N ILE A 520 -1.77 41.91 30.41
CA ILE A 520 -1.62 42.91 31.48
C ILE A 520 -2.05 44.29 31.00
N ALA A 521 -1.61 44.71 29.81
CA ALA A 521 -2.03 45.98 29.23
C ALA A 521 -3.56 46.03 29.07
N GLY A 522 -4.21 44.89 28.81
CA GLY A 522 -5.67 44.83 28.58
C GLY A 522 -6.47 45.03 29.85
N ARG A 523 -5.88 44.63 30.98
CA ARG A 523 -6.42 44.91 32.31
C ARG A 523 -6.14 46.33 32.79
N ALA A 524 -5.03 46.93 32.35
CA ALA A 524 -4.64 48.28 32.74
C ALA A 524 -5.42 49.38 31.98
N GLY A 525 -6.03 49.04 30.84
CA GLY A 525 -6.73 49.98 29.96
C GLY A 525 -5.88 50.31 28.74
#